data_AF-A0A100WY82-F1
#
_entry.id   AF-A0A100WY82-F1
#
_cell.length_a   1.000
_cell.length_b   1.000
_cell.length_c   1.000
_cell.angle_alpha   90.00
_cell.angle_beta   90.00
_cell.angle_gamma   90.00
#
_symmetry.space_group_name_H-M   'P 1'
#
loop_
_entity.id
_entity.type
_entity.pdbx_description
1 polymer ?
#
loop_
_entity_poly.entity_id
_entity_poly.type
_entity_poly.pdbx_seq_one_letter_code
_entity_poly.pdbx_strand_id
1 'polypeptide(L)'
;MFVIMGANPAASQGSMMSAPDVVGLIDEIRKRGKVIVVDPVRTATAARADEWLPINPGTDAALLLAVTHVLFDEGLVRTGHLESLLDGLDRLRGIVDDWSPERVADTCGIDATRIRDLARELAAAPRAVVYGRIGLCNQEFGSLASWLVDVVNILTGHFDTPGGAMFPRPAVWTLTTETLPGLEDGAAGFGRWRTRVRGAKEVLGQAPVSCLAEEIATPGEGQIKALITVAGNPVLSTPGGHRLDEALSGLEAMISVDIFLNETTRHADVILPGLSPLEQPHHDDLLLSFAINSFANYSPPVFFPEDPDRPEEWEILIRLTGLCTGTPAEDVDVAAIDDGFFDYMAFTEASTVPRCASNTTVADRNGCWT
;
A
#
# COMPACT_ATOMS: atom_id res chain seq x y z
N MET A 1 19.81 -11.44 5.21
CA MET A 1 18.97 -11.43 6.42
C MET A 1 17.60 -10.89 6.04
N PHE A 2 16.52 -11.39 6.64
CA PHE A 2 15.17 -10.90 6.37
C PHE A 2 14.43 -10.75 7.69
N VAL A 3 14.04 -9.51 8.03
CA VAL A 3 13.27 -9.19 9.23
C VAL A 3 11.84 -8.88 8.80
N ILE A 4 10.89 -9.68 9.28
CA ILE A 4 9.47 -9.58 8.96
C ILE A 4 8.76 -9.04 10.20
N MET A 5 8.07 -7.91 10.09
CA MET A 5 7.36 -7.26 11.19
C MET A 5 5.86 -7.19 10.93
N GLY A 6 5.05 -7.68 11.87
CA GLY A 6 3.58 -7.60 11.79
C GLY A 6 3.00 -8.18 10.50
N ALA A 7 3.60 -9.25 9.98
CA ALA A 7 3.23 -9.86 8.71
C ALA A 7 3.28 -11.38 8.79
N ASN A 8 2.30 -12.04 8.16
CA ASN A 8 2.21 -13.49 8.06
C ASN A 8 2.12 -13.95 6.59
N PRO A 9 3.20 -13.85 5.80
CA PRO A 9 3.22 -14.30 4.39
C PRO A 9 2.75 -15.74 4.18
N ALA A 10 2.87 -16.63 5.17
CA ALA A 10 2.39 -17.99 5.07
C ALA A 10 0.85 -18.08 4.95
N ALA A 11 0.11 -17.07 5.42
CA ALA A 11 -1.33 -16.96 5.26
C ALA A 11 -1.73 -15.93 4.19
N SER A 12 -1.02 -14.80 4.11
CA SER A 12 -1.43 -13.66 3.29
C SER A 12 -0.75 -13.58 1.91
N GLN A 13 0.15 -14.52 1.58
CA GLN A 13 0.97 -14.54 0.36
C GLN A 13 1.83 -13.29 0.07
N GLY A 14 2.00 -12.39 1.04
CA GLY A 14 2.78 -11.14 0.89
C GLY A 14 2.00 -10.02 0.20
N SER A 15 1.71 -8.93 0.91
CA SER A 15 0.84 -7.83 0.43
C SER A 15 1.60 -6.62 -0.15
N MET A 16 2.91 -6.49 0.11
CA MET A 16 3.83 -5.59 -0.63
C MET A 16 5.12 -6.34 -1.02
N MET A 17 4.94 -7.62 -1.33
CA MET A 17 5.99 -8.54 -1.76
C MET A 17 5.26 -9.68 -2.46
N SER A 18 4.61 -9.38 -3.58
CA SER A 18 3.83 -10.35 -4.33
C SER A 18 4.79 -11.33 -5.01
N ALA A 19 4.66 -12.60 -4.65
CA ALA A 19 5.58 -13.64 -5.10
C ALA A 19 4.88 -15.00 -5.17
N PRO A 20 5.16 -15.81 -6.21
CA PRO A 20 4.77 -17.21 -6.18
C PRO A 20 5.57 -17.93 -5.08
N ASP A 21 4.92 -18.85 -4.38
CA ASP A 21 5.53 -19.67 -3.33
C ASP A 21 6.39 -18.87 -2.33
N VAL A 22 5.80 -17.82 -1.73
CA VAL A 22 6.49 -16.99 -0.73
C VAL A 22 7.08 -17.81 0.42
N VAL A 23 6.42 -18.93 0.74
CA VAL A 23 6.81 -19.90 1.77
C VAL A 23 8.13 -20.57 1.38
N GLY A 24 8.27 -21.06 0.14
CA GLY A 24 9.51 -21.62 -0.38
C GLY A 24 10.63 -20.58 -0.48
N LEU A 25 10.32 -19.36 -0.93
CA LEU A 25 11.30 -18.26 -1.00
C LEU A 25 11.89 -17.90 0.37
N ILE A 26 11.06 -17.90 1.42
CA ILE A 26 11.53 -17.71 2.80
C ILE A 26 12.50 -18.83 3.20
N ASP A 27 12.21 -20.10 2.88
CA ASP A 27 13.13 -21.20 3.19
C ASP A 27 14.46 -21.09 2.42
N GLU A 28 14.45 -20.65 1.17
CA GLU A 28 15.68 -20.38 0.41
C GLU A 28 16.50 -19.24 1.02
N ILE A 29 15.86 -18.22 1.60
CA ILE A 29 16.56 -17.16 2.35
C ILE A 29 17.20 -17.74 3.62
N ARG A 30 16.50 -18.62 4.35
CA ARG A 30 17.03 -19.27 5.57
C ARG A 30 18.24 -20.14 5.28
N LYS A 31 18.25 -20.89 4.18
CA LYS A 31 19.39 -21.74 3.79
C LYS A 31 20.69 -20.95 3.57
N ARG A 32 20.59 -19.67 3.20
CA ARG A 32 21.74 -18.80 2.86
C ARG A 32 21.92 -17.62 3.80
N GLY A 33 21.12 -17.54 4.87
CA GLY A 33 21.03 -16.35 5.70
C GLY A 33 20.22 -16.61 6.96
N LYS A 34 19.45 -15.60 7.38
CA LYS A 34 18.66 -15.63 8.60
C LYS A 34 17.32 -14.94 8.36
N VAL A 35 16.24 -15.51 8.85
CA VAL A 35 14.89 -14.93 8.88
C VAL A 35 14.46 -14.72 10.33
N ILE A 36 14.12 -13.49 10.67
CA ILE A 36 13.57 -13.11 11.97
C ILE A 36 12.14 -12.63 11.77
N VAL A 37 11.21 -13.09 12.61
CA VAL A 37 9.83 -12.58 12.62
C VAL A 37 9.58 -11.86 13.94
N VAL A 38 9.18 -10.59 13.85
CA VAL A 38 8.74 -9.75 14.96
C VAL A 38 7.22 -9.67 14.91
N ASP A 39 6.57 -10.36 15.83
CA ASP A 39 5.11 -10.47 15.86
C ASP A 39 4.65 -10.87 17.27
N PRO A 40 3.61 -10.25 17.85
CA PRO A 40 3.07 -10.67 19.15
C PRO A 40 2.56 -12.12 19.13
N VAL A 41 2.18 -12.63 17.96
CA VAL A 41 1.68 -14.00 17.78
C VAL A 41 2.74 -14.84 17.09
N ARG A 42 2.94 -16.07 17.56
CA ARG A 42 3.76 -17.05 16.86
C ARG A 42 3.01 -17.61 15.64
N THR A 43 2.95 -16.82 14.57
CA THR A 43 2.30 -17.14 13.30
C THR A 43 2.95 -18.34 12.58
N ALA A 44 2.31 -18.83 11.51
CA ALA A 44 2.89 -19.87 10.66
C ALA A 44 4.22 -19.43 10.01
N THR A 45 4.36 -18.14 9.67
CA THR A 45 5.65 -17.58 9.26
C THR A 45 6.67 -17.59 10.41
N ALA A 46 6.29 -17.14 11.62
CA ALA A 46 7.18 -17.15 12.78
C ALA A 46 7.65 -18.55 13.18
N ALA A 47 6.77 -19.55 13.09
CA ALA A 47 7.10 -20.95 13.38
C ALA A 47 8.15 -21.53 12.42
N ARG A 48 8.27 -20.96 11.21
CA ARG A 48 9.24 -21.36 10.19
C ARG A 48 10.48 -20.46 10.15
N ALA A 49 10.48 -19.34 10.85
CA ALA A 49 11.64 -18.45 10.93
C ALA A 49 12.77 -19.05 11.77
N ASP A 50 13.98 -18.49 11.64
CA ASP A 50 15.10 -18.90 12.49
C ASP A 50 15.00 -18.30 13.89
N GLU A 51 14.31 -17.17 14.01
CA GLU A 51 14.07 -16.47 15.27
C GLU A 51 12.68 -15.82 15.27
N TRP A 52 12.00 -15.87 16.42
CA TRP A 52 10.74 -15.16 16.66
C TRP A 52 10.94 -14.22 17.85
N LEU A 53 10.63 -12.93 17.64
CA LEU A 53 10.65 -11.89 18.66
C LEU A 53 9.20 -11.53 19.03
N PRO A 54 8.71 -11.96 20.21
CA PRO A 54 7.33 -11.75 20.65
C PRO A 54 7.12 -10.32 21.15
N ILE A 55 7.11 -9.35 20.23
CA ILE A 55 6.92 -7.94 20.58
C ILE A 55 5.55 -7.70 21.24
N ASN A 56 5.49 -6.78 22.21
CA ASN A 56 4.22 -6.31 22.74
C ASN A 56 3.42 -5.55 21.64
N PRO A 57 2.11 -5.81 21.48
CA PRO A 57 1.31 -5.17 20.43
C PRO A 57 1.39 -3.63 20.43
N GLY A 58 1.58 -3.04 19.25
CA GLY A 58 1.59 -1.58 19.07
C GLY A 58 2.92 -0.88 19.41
N THR A 59 3.98 -1.64 19.69
CA THR A 59 5.29 -1.08 20.12
C THR A 59 6.38 -1.14 19.04
N ASP A 60 6.01 -1.48 17.80
CA ASP A 60 6.91 -1.59 16.64
C ASP A 60 7.71 -0.31 16.39
N ALA A 61 7.07 0.86 16.51
CA ALA A 61 7.75 2.15 16.35
C ALA A 61 8.83 2.37 17.40
N ALA A 62 8.58 1.98 18.66
CA ALA A 62 9.56 2.11 19.74
C ALA A 62 10.77 1.17 19.51
N LEU A 63 10.52 -0.06 19.05
CA LEU A 63 11.58 -0.99 18.66
C LEU A 63 12.45 -0.42 17.53
N LEU A 64 11.83 0.09 16.45
CA LEU A 64 12.57 0.62 15.31
C LEU A 64 13.30 1.93 15.63
N LEU A 65 12.75 2.79 16.51
CA LEU A 65 13.46 3.96 17.03
C LEU A 65 14.71 3.54 17.80
N ALA A 66 14.63 2.49 18.62
CA ALA A 66 15.79 1.99 19.36
C ALA A 66 16.83 1.27 18.48
N VAL A 67 16.40 0.55 17.45
CA VAL A 67 17.31 0.05 16.41
C VAL A 67 18.02 1.23 15.72
N THR A 68 17.27 2.27 15.35
CA THR A 68 17.83 3.47 14.71
C THR A 68 18.81 4.21 15.64
N HIS A 69 18.47 4.33 16.93
CA HIS A 69 19.36 4.87 17.96
C HIS A 69 20.70 4.14 17.96
N VAL A 70 20.70 2.80 18.05
CA VAL A 70 21.93 1.99 18.07
C VAL A 70 22.75 2.18 16.80
N LEU A 71 22.10 2.30 15.63
CA LEU A 71 22.81 2.55 14.38
C LEU A 71 23.59 3.87 14.42
N PHE A 72 23.03 4.92 15.01
CA PHE A 72 23.73 6.21 15.18
C PHE A 72 24.77 6.19 16.30
N ASP A 73 24.42 5.66 17.47
CA ASP A 73 25.28 5.63 18.67
C ASP A 73 26.56 4.83 18.42
N GLU A 74 26.46 3.69 17.73
CA GLU A 74 27.60 2.83 17.41
C GLU A 74 28.29 3.20 16.08
N GLY A 75 27.86 4.26 15.40
CA GLY A 75 28.46 4.70 14.12
C GLY A 75 28.29 3.69 12.98
N LEU A 76 27.16 2.98 12.93
CA LEU A 76 26.86 1.92 11.98
C LEU A 76 26.08 2.40 10.74
N VAL A 77 25.71 3.68 10.68
CA VAL A 77 24.98 4.26 9.54
C VAL A 77 25.80 4.19 8.25
N ARG A 78 25.17 3.67 7.19
CA ARG A 78 25.74 3.43 5.86
C ARG A 78 24.70 3.73 4.78
N THR A 79 24.44 5.01 4.53
CA THR A 79 23.45 5.46 3.53
C THR A 79 23.88 5.21 2.08
N GLY A 80 25.19 5.11 1.83
CA GLY A 80 25.74 4.69 0.54
C GLY A 80 25.31 5.61 -0.62
N HIS A 81 24.82 5.03 -1.71
CA HIS A 81 24.43 5.77 -2.91
C HIS A 81 23.23 6.70 -2.72
N LEU A 82 22.50 6.57 -1.60
CA LEU A 82 21.35 7.40 -1.29
C LEU A 82 21.73 8.71 -0.57
N GLU A 83 22.97 8.87 -0.10
CA GLU A 83 23.38 10.00 0.75
C GLU A 83 22.98 11.37 0.18
N SER A 84 23.10 11.58 -1.13
CA SER A 84 22.73 12.85 -1.80
C SER A 84 21.22 13.07 -1.96
N LEU A 85 20.40 12.06 -1.69
CA LEU A 85 18.94 12.09 -1.79
C LEU A 85 18.26 12.25 -0.43
N LEU A 86 19.03 12.20 0.66
CA LEU A 86 18.49 12.25 2.02
C LEU A 86 18.44 13.69 2.54
N ASP A 87 17.36 14.00 3.25
CA ASP A 87 17.21 15.21 4.05
C ASP A 87 16.89 14.84 5.51
N GLY A 88 17.30 15.70 6.45
CA GLY A 88 16.95 15.57 7.86
C GLY A 88 17.70 14.50 8.67
N LEU A 89 18.82 13.96 8.17
CA LEU A 89 19.58 12.90 8.87
C LEU A 89 20.06 13.33 10.27
N ASP A 90 20.57 14.55 10.41
CA ASP A 90 21.01 15.11 11.70
C ASP A 90 19.84 15.33 12.66
N ARG A 91 18.69 15.74 12.12
CA ARG A 91 17.46 15.89 12.91
C ARG A 91 16.98 14.55 13.43
N LEU A 92 17.00 13.52 12.59
CA LEU A 92 16.67 12.15 12.99
C LEU A 92 17.61 11.67 14.10
N ARG A 93 18.93 11.85 13.94
CA ARG A 93 19.92 11.51 14.96
C ARG A 93 19.58 12.13 16.32
N GLY A 94 19.25 13.43 16.33
CA GLY A 94 18.86 14.11 17.57
C GLY A 94 17.55 13.59 18.18
N ILE A 95 16.59 13.18 17.36
CA ILE A 95 15.33 12.60 17.84
C ILE A 95 15.56 11.22 18.48
N VAL A 96 16.36 10.36 17.85
CA VAL A 96 16.56 8.98 18.32
C VAL A 96 17.53 8.86 19.48
N ASP A 97 18.29 9.91 19.82
CA ASP A 97 19.19 9.92 20.99
C ASP A 97 18.46 9.53 22.29
N ASP A 98 17.21 9.97 22.42
CA ASP A 98 16.33 9.66 23.56
C ASP A 98 15.77 8.23 23.57
N TRP A 99 16.04 7.41 22.55
CA TRP A 99 15.40 6.09 22.35
C TRP A 99 16.37 4.93 22.54
N SER A 100 17.13 4.93 23.65
CA SER A 100 18.03 3.81 23.95
C SER A 100 17.29 2.47 24.07
N PRO A 101 17.95 1.34 23.78
CA PRO A 101 17.39 0.01 23.99
C PRO A 101 16.83 -0.22 25.40
N GLU A 102 17.50 0.29 26.44
CA GLU A 102 17.04 0.19 27.84
C GLU A 102 15.69 0.87 28.05
N ARG A 103 15.46 2.02 27.41
CA ARG A 103 14.22 2.78 27.58
C ARG A 103 13.01 2.02 27.05
N VAL A 104 13.19 1.28 25.95
CA VAL A 104 12.07 0.64 25.26
C VAL A 104 11.93 -0.85 25.58
N ALA A 105 12.93 -1.49 26.19
CA ALA A 105 12.97 -2.94 26.37
C ALA A 105 11.71 -3.49 27.05
N ASP A 106 11.33 -2.95 28.21
CA ASP A 106 10.13 -3.36 28.95
C ASP A 106 8.85 -3.09 28.16
N THR A 107 8.79 -1.95 27.46
CA THR A 107 7.63 -1.57 26.64
C THR A 107 7.45 -2.53 25.47
N CYS A 108 8.53 -2.84 24.76
CA CYS A 108 8.54 -3.74 23.61
C CYS A 108 8.43 -5.22 24.01
N GLY A 109 8.77 -5.58 25.24
CA GLY A 109 8.92 -6.98 25.66
C GLY A 109 10.13 -7.66 25.01
N ILE A 110 11.16 -6.89 24.62
CA ILE A 110 12.37 -7.38 23.96
C ILE A 110 13.58 -6.84 24.71
N ASP A 111 14.50 -7.72 25.12
CA ASP A 111 15.69 -7.33 25.87
C ASP A 111 16.54 -6.28 25.15
N ALA A 112 17.04 -5.30 25.90
CA ALA A 112 17.89 -4.22 25.38
C ALA A 112 19.11 -4.75 24.60
N THR A 113 19.74 -5.82 25.10
CA THR A 113 20.85 -6.49 24.41
C THR A 113 20.41 -7.04 23.05
N ARG A 114 19.22 -7.64 22.98
CA ARG A 114 18.72 -8.21 21.73
C ARG A 114 18.43 -7.14 20.68
N ILE A 115 17.89 -5.99 21.11
CA ILE A 115 17.66 -4.83 20.23
C ILE A 115 18.98 -4.33 19.63
N ARG A 116 20.04 -4.22 20.44
CA ARG A 116 21.39 -3.86 19.94
C ARG A 116 21.91 -4.86 18.94
N ASP A 117 21.80 -6.14 19.28
CA ASP A 117 22.28 -7.21 18.41
C ASP A 117 21.51 -7.24 17.09
N LEU A 118 20.21 -6.93 17.09
CA LEU A 118 19.41 -6.80 15.87
C LEU A 118 19.93 -5.67 14.98
N ALA A 119 20.21 -4.49 15.55
CA ALA A 119 20.77 -3.36 14.81
C ALA A 119 22.14 -3.69 14.21
N ARG A 120 23.02 -4.34 15.00
CA ARG A 120 24.35 -4.79 14.57
C ARG A 120 24.26 -5.85 13.48
N GLU A 121 23.38 -6.85 13.62
CA GLU A 121 23.13 -7.88 12.61
C GLU A 121 22.65 -7.27 11.30
N LEU A 122 21.70 -6.33 11.35
CA LEU A 122 21.22 -5.60 10.19
C LEU A 122 22.36 -4.83 9.51
N ALA A 123 23.12 -4.01 10.24
CA ALA A 123 24.21 -3.21 9.68
C ALA A 123 25.38 -4.05 9.13
N ALA A 124 25.66 -5.20 9.74
CA ALA A 124 26.74 -6.09 9.33
C ALA A 124 26.37 -6.99 8.14
N ALA A 125 25.07 -7.26 7.94
CA ALA A 125 24.61 -8.14 6.88
C ALA A 125 24.95 -7.55 5.49
N PRO A 126 25.61 -8.31 4.59
CA PRO A 126 25.88 -7.83 3.23
C PRO A 126 24.60 -7.54 2.43
N ARG A 127 23.52 -8.25 2.76
CA ARG A 127 22.18 -8.13 2.18
C ARG A 127 21.16 -8.32 3.31
N ALA A 128 20.36 -7.32 3.58
CA ALA A 128 19.25 -7.42 4.52
C ALA A 128 18.03 -6.65 4.05
N VAL A 129 16.86 -6.97 4.58
CA VAL A 129 15.66 -6.16 4.40
C VAL A 129 14.79 -6.27 5.65
N VAL A 130 14.32 -5.13 6.14
CA VAL A 130 13.22 -5.02 7.09
C VAL A 130 11.94 -4.80 6.30
N TYR A 131 10.92 -5.60 6.60
CA TYR A 131 9.63 -5.60 5.89
C TYR A 131 8.50 -5.60 6.90
N GLY A 132 7.61 -4.59 6.83
CA GLY A 132 6.44 -4.45 7.69
C GLY A 132 5.13 -4.51 6.91
N ARG A 133 4.09 -5.18 7.45
CA ARG A 133 2.72 -5.19 6.87
C ARG A 133 1.64 -4.92 7.92
N ILE A 134 0.39 -5.23 7.58
CA ILE A 134 -0.86 -4.89 8.25
C ILE A 134 -0.78 -4.88 9.78
N GLY A 135 -0.12 -5.85 10.44
CA GLY A 135 0.03 -5.86 11.89
C GLY A 135 0.84 -4.67 12.44
N LEU A 136 1.88 -4.25 11.72
CA LEU A 136 2.70 -3.06 12.02
C LEU A 136 1.99 -1.76 11.58
N CYS A 137 1.22 -1.79 10.49
CA CYS A 137 0.55 -0.60 9.94
C CYS A 137 -0.75 -0.24 10.67
N ASN A 138 -1.50 -1.23 11.17
CA ASN A 138 -2.85 -1.05 11.70
C ASN A 138 -2.86 -0.88 13.22
N GLN A 139 -2.13 0.11 13.71
CA GLN A 139 -1.98 0.45 15.12
C GLN A 139 -1.73 1.97 15.27
N GLU A 140 -1.82 2.49 16.50
CA GLU A 140 -1.79 3.92 16.84
C GLU A 140 -0.62 4.71 16.21
N PHE A 141 0.58 4.12 16.20
CA PHE A 141 1.84 4.63 15.64
C PHE A 141 2.19 4.00 14.28
N GLY A 142 1.22 3.41 13.57
CA GLY A 142 1.47 2.60 12.38
C GLY A 142 2.15 3.34 11.23
N SER A 143 1.81 4.60 11.02
CA SER A 143 2.48 5.47 10.03
C SER A 143 3.95 5.70 10.39
N LEU A 144 4.25 5.96 11.66
CA LEU A 144 5.62 6.15 12.14
C LEU A 144 6.43 4.85 12.02
N ALA A 145 5.84 3.72 12.43
CA ALA A 145 6.47 2.41 12.31
C ALA A 145 6.79 2.08 10.84
N SER A 146 5.85 2.35 9.93
CA SER A 146 6.03 2.08 8.49
C SER A 146 7.14 2.94 7.90
N TRP A 147 7.19 4.23 8.23
CA TRP A 147 8.30 5.10 7.83
C TRP A 147 9.65 4.64 8.40
N LEU A 148 9.67 4.17 9.65
CA LEU A 148 10.90 3.69 10.29
C LEU A 148 11.44 2.39 9.65
N VAL A 149 10.59 1.56 9.03
CA VAL A 149 11.06 0.41 8.23
C VAL A 149 11.95 0.89 7.09
N ASP A 150 11.52 1.92 6.36
CA ASP A 150 12.31 2.51 5.28
C ASP A 150 13.58 3.18 5.81
N VAL A 151 13.46 3.95 6.90
CA VAL A 151 14.62 4.57 7.58
C VAL A 151 15.68 3.53 7.95
N VAL A 152 15.30 2.41 8.57
CA VAL A 152 16.27 1.37 8.94
C VAL A 152 16.93 0.79 7.70
N ASN A 153 16.17 0.45 6.66
CA ASN A 153 16.73 -0.05 5.39
C ASN A 153 17.69 0.97 4.73
N ILE A 154 17.36 2.27 4.77
CA ILE A 154 18.21 3.35 4.24
C ILE A 154 19.49 3.47 5.05
N LEU A 155 19.39 3.52 6.39
CA LEU A 155 20.54 3.71 7.27
C LEU A 155 21.47 2.51 7.27
N THR A 156 21.02 1.32 6.88
CA THR A 156 21.87 0.13 6.73
C THR A 156 22.38 -0.08 5.30
N GLY A 157 21.99 0.79 4.36
CA GLY A 157 22.44 0.71 2.96
C GLY A 157 21.78 -0.41 2.16
N HIS A 158 20.58 -0.82 2.58
CA HIS A 158 19.80 -1.89 1.97
C HIS A 158 18.54 -1.40 1.25
N PHE A 159 18.34 -0.09 1.16
CA PHE A 159 17.27 0.50 0.36
C PHE A 159 17.74 0.70 -1.09
N ASP A 160 16.84 0.46 -2.04
CA ASP A 160 17.08 0.44 -3.49
C ASP A 160 18.34 -0.34 -3.90
N THR A 161 18.51 -1.55 -3.35
CA THR A 161 19.70 -2.38 -3.59
C THR A 161 19.33 -3.85 -3.74
N PRO A 162 19.91 -4.59 -4.72
CA PRO A 162 19.65 -6.02 -4.87
C PRO A 162 19.83 -6.79 -3.56
N GLY A 163 18.84 -7.60 -3.17
CA GLY A 163 18.85 -8.33 -1.89
C GLY A 163 18.48 -7.48 -0.67
N GLY A 164 18.08 -6.24 -0.87
CA GLY A 164 17.41 -5.38 0.10
C GLY A 164 16.00 -4.98 -0.36
N ALA A 165 15.49 -3.85 0.13
CA ALA A 165 14.25 -3.26 -0.35
C ALA A 165 14.47 -2.69 -1.75
N MET A 166 13.57 -2.99 -2.69
CA MET A 166 13.66 -2.52 -4.08
C MET A 166 12.29 -2.11 -4.59
N PHE A 167 12.30 -1.21 -5.57
CA PHE A 167 11.11 -0.86 -6.33
C PHE A 167 10.90 -1.87 -7.47
N PRO A 168 9.65 -2.29 -7.73
CA PRO A 168 9.35 -3.15 -8.85
C PRO A 168 9.48 -2.39 -10.17
N ARG A 169 9.67 -3.15 -11.24
CA ARG A 169 9.56 -2.66 -12.62
C ARG A 169 8.36 -3.37 -13.24
N PRO A 170 7.13 -2.89 -13.02
CA PRO A 170 5.95 -3.59 -13.48
C PRO A 170 5.90 -3.61 -15.02
N ALA A 171 5.19 -4.58 -15.59
CA ALA A 171 5.06 -4.67 -17.05
C ALA A 171 4.23 -3.52 -17.63
N VAL A 172 3.28 -3.00 -16.84
CA VAL A 172 2.45 -1.83 -17.12
C VAL A 172 2.41 -1.01 -15.82
N TRP A 173 2.55 0.30 -15.92
CA TRP A 173 2.38 1.19 -14.78
C TRP A 173 0.89 1.39 -14.51
N THR A 174 0.50 1.30 -13.24
CA THR A 174 -0.89 1.44 -12.79
C THR A 174 -1.30 2.91 -12.75
N LEU A 175 -2.58 3.21 -12.98
CA LEU A 175 -3.14 4.54 -12.69
C LEU A 175 -2.91 4.98 -11.25
N THR A 176 -2.72 4.03 -10.32
CA THR A 176 -2.39 4.34 -8.92
C THR A 176 -0.97 4.84 -8.72
N THR A 177 -0.11 4.81 -9.74
CA THR A 177 1.23 5.40 -9.76
C THR A 177 1.26 6.80 -10.39
N GLU A 178 0.14 7.28 -10.92
CA GLU A 178 0.02 8.67 -11.36
C GLU A 178 0.23 9.64 -10.20
N THR A 179 0.66 10.86 -10.53
CA THR A 179 0.89 11.89 -9.52
C THR A 179 -0.45 12.25 -8.87
N LEU A 180 -0.63 11.86 -7.60
CA LEU A 180 -1.84 12.23 -6.87
C LEU A 180 -1.89 13.75 -6.68
N PRO A 181 -3.09 14.37 -6.69
CA PRO A 181 -3.20 15.80 -6.43
C PRO A 181 -2.51 16.17 -5.12
N GLY A 182 -1.67 17.21 -5.11
CA GLY A 182 -0.89 17.63 -3.94
C GLY A 182 0.47 16.95 -3.78
N LEU A 183 0.90 16.15 -4.76
CA LEU A 183 2.25 15.56 -4.88
C LEU A 183 3.08 16.18 -6.02
N GLU A 184 2.64 17.28 -6.62
CA GLU A 184 3.24 17.84 -7.85
C GLU A 184 4.72 18.22 -7.68
N ASP A 185 5.13 18.62 -6.48
CA ASP A 185 6.51 18.99 -6.13
C ASP A 185 7.32 17.80 -5.54
N GLY A 186 6.79 16.57 -5.61
CA GLY A 186 7.43 15.36 -5.08
C GLY A 186 7.29 15.16 -3.56
N ALA A 187 6.58 16.06 -2.87
CA ALA A 187 6.29 15.95 -1.44
C ALA A 187 4.79 16.19 -1.19
N ALA A 188 4.17 15.31 -0.40
CA ALA A 188 2.73 15.38 -0.18
C ALA A 188 2.35 16.56 0.71
N GLY A 189 1.59 17.51 0.17
CA GLY A 189 0.90 18.52 0.95
C GLY A 189 -0.31 17.91 1.67
N PHE A 190 -0.15 17.44 2.90
CA PHE A 190 -1.26 16.90 3.70
C PHE A 190 -2.10 17.99 4.38
N GLY A 191 -3.40 17.72 4.54
CA GLY A 191 -4.31 18.56 5.29
C GLY A 191 -4.75 19.81 4.53
N ARG A 192 -4.83 19.74 3.20
CA ARG A 192 -5.38 20.82 2.35
C ARG A 192 -6.83 21.13 2.73
N TRP A 193 -7.55 20.09 3.13
CA TRP A 193 -8.83 20.17 3.81
C TRP A 193 -8.83 19.22 5.01
N ARG A 194 -9.89 19.29 5.83
CA ARG A 194 -10.05 18.51 7.04
C ARG A 194 -11.46 17.96 7.15
N THR A 195 -11.59 16.81 7.80
CA THR A 195 -12.90 16.30 8.21
C THR A 195 -13.56 17.30 9.14
N ARG A 196 -14.87 17.46 9.00
CA ARG A 196 -15.70 18.44 9.70
C ARG A 196 -15.93 18.05 11.16
N VAL A 197 -16.03 16.74 11.42
CA VAL A 197 -16.36 16.20 12.75
C VAL A 197 -15.15 16.04 13.67
N ARG A 198 -13.99 15.63 13.13
CA ARG A 198 -12.78 15.36 13.92
C ARG A 198 -11.60 16.27 13.58
N GLY A 199 -11.71 17.12 12.55
CA GLY A 199 -10.58 17.95 12.10
C GLY A 199 -9.41 17.13 11.56
N ALA A 200 -9.64 15.86 11.18
CA ALA A 200 -8.60 14.98 10.68
C ALA A 200 -8.08 15.52 9.34
N LYS A 201 -6.76 15.51 9.16
CA LYS A 201 -6.11 16.00 7.94
C LYS A 201 -6.44 15.08 6.78
N GLU A 202 -6.71 15.65 5.62
CA GLU A 202 -6.64 14.94 4.36
C GLU A 202 -5.23 14.37 4.12
N VAL A 203 -5.17 13.17 3.56
CA VAL A 203 -3.95 12.48 3.16
C VAL A 203 -4.17 11.93 1.75
N LEU A 204 -3.41 12.42 0.77
CA LEU A 204 -3.45 11.94 -0.63
C LEU A 204 -4.85 11.98 -1.27
N GLY A 205 -5.59 13.06 -0.99
CA GLY A 205 -6.95 13.28 -1.45
C GLY A 205 -8.02 12.52 -0.66
N GLN A 206 -7.64 11.76 0.36
CA GLN A 206 -8.52 10.87 1.11
C GLN A 206 -8.76 11.34 2.55
N ALA A 207 -9.93 11.00 3.09
CA ALA A 207 -10.25 11.12 4.52
C ALA A 207 -10.11 9.76 5.22
N PRO A 208 -9.78 9.73 6.52
CA PRO A 208 -9.85 8.49 7.29
C PRO A 208 -11.30 7.96 7.34
N VAL A 209 -11.51 6.73 6.85
CA VAL A 209 -12.84 6.09 6.80
C VAL A 209 -13.49 5.97 8.19
N SER A 210 -12.70 5.98 9.27
CA SER A 210 -13.20 6.00 10.65
C SER A 210 -13.98 7.26 11.03
N CYS A 211 -13.97 8.30 10.19
CA CYS A 211 -14.79 9.51 10.32
C CYS A 211 -16.15 9.39 9.60
N LEU A 212 -16.32 8.43 8.68
CA LEU A 212 -17.44 8.38 7.74
C LEU A 212 -18.81 8.37 8.44
N ALA A 213 -19.00 7.51 9.45
CA ALA A 213 -20.26 7.43 10.18
C ALA A 213 -20.63 8.77 10.86
N GLU A 214 -19.65 9.49 11.40
CA GLU A 214 -19.88 10.79 12.05
C GLU A 214 -20.15 11.89 11.01
N GLU A 215 -19.46 11.86 9.87
CA GLU A 215 -19.69 12.80 8.77
C GLU A 215 -21.09 12.68 8.15
N ILE A 216 -21.65 11.46 8.13
CA ILE A 216 -23.04 11.21 7.72
C ILE A 216 -24.00 11.68 8.81
N ALA A 217 -23.77 11.28 10.06
CA ALA A 217 -24.73 11.52 11.16
C ALA A 217 -24.78 12.97 11.65
N THR A 218 -23.75 13.79 11.42
CA THR A 218 -23.66 15.16 11.98
C THR A 218 -24.29 16.20 11.03
N PRO A 219 -25.40 16.85 11.42
CA PRO A 219 -26.04 17.87 10.58
C PRO A 219 -25.18 19.13 10.39
N GLY A 220 -25.32 19.78 9.24
CA GLY A 220 -24.71 21.08 8.96
C GLY A 220 -24.20 21.20 7.53
N GLU A 221 -23.61 22.34 7.21
CA GLU A 221 -22.93 22.54 5.92
C GLU A 221 -21.86 21.46 5.71
N GLY A 222 -21.79 20.88 4.51
CA GLY A 222 -20.84 19.80 4.18
C GLY A 222 -21.18 18.42 4.75
N GLN A 223 -22.39 18.20 5.28
CA GLN A 223 -22.84 16.86 5.69
C GLN A 223 -22.86 15.89 4.51
N ILE A 224 -22.34 14.68 4.72
CA ILE A 224 -22.42 13.62 3.73
C ILE A 224 -23.87 13.14 3.67
N LYS A 225 -24.52 13.44 2.56
CA LYS A 225 -25.91 13.05 2.27
C LYS A 225 -26.02 11.96 1.22
N ALA A 226 -24.96 11.74 0.44
CA ALA A 226 -24.93 10.70 -0.57
C ALA A 226 -23.64 9.90 -0.50
N LEU A 227 -23.72 8.61 -0.80
CA LEU A 227 -22.57 7.70 -0.85
C LEU A 227 -22.65 6.80 -2.09
N ILE A 228 -21.54 6.70 -2.82
CA ILE A 228 -21.36 5.68 -3.86
C ILE A 228 -20.33 4.68 -3.34
N THR A 229 -20.70 3.40 -3.27
CA THR A 229 -19.77 2.31 -2.91
C THR A 229 -19.49 1.46 -4.14
N VAL A 230 -18.22 1.23 -4.47
CA VAL A 230 -17.80 0.37 -5.58
C VAL A 230 -17.09 -0.86 -5.02
N ALA A 231 -17.61 -2.05 -5.32
CA ALA A 231 -17.10 -3.36 -4.89
C ALA A 231 -16.69 -3.40 -3.41
N GLY A 232 -17.54 -2.85 -2.53
CA GLY A 232 -17.15 -2.48 -1.16
C GLY A 232 -18.19 -2.85 -0.12
N ASN A 233 -17.70 -3.39 1.02
CA ASN A 233 -18.50 -3.67 2.21
C ASN A 233 -17.94 -2.98 3.47
N PRO A 234 -17.91 -1.62 3.52
CA PRO A 234 -17.37 -0.88 4.65
C PRO A 234 -18.04 -1.14 6.00
N VAL A 235 -19.31 -1.57 6.03
CA VAL A 235 -19.95 -2.01 7.30
C VAL A 235 -19.16 -3.17 7.93
N LEU A 236 -18.61 -4.08 7.13
CA LEU A 236 -17.81 -5.20 7.63
C LEU A 236 -16.31 -4.87 7.71
N SER A 237 -15.79 -4.07 6.78
CA SER A 237 -14.34 -3.89 6.58
C SER A 237 -13.73 -2.66 7.25
N THR A 238 -14.54 -1.81 7.92
CA THR A 238 -14.06 -0.57 8.56
C THR A 238 -14.23 -0.58 10.08
N PRO A 239 -13.43 0.20 10.83
CA PRO A 239 -13.59 0.32 12.28
C PRO A 239 -14.96 0.89 12.66
N GLY A 240 -15.61 0.29 13.65
CA GLY A 240 -16.91 0.78 14.12
C GLY A 240 -18.07 0.49 13.16
N GLY A 241 -17.98 -0.59 12.38
CA GLY A 241 -18.97 -1.00 11.39
C GLY A 241 -20.44 -0.89 11.81
N HIS A 242 -20.78 -1.25 13.05
CA HIS A 242 -22.15 -1.08 13.59
C HIS A 242 -22.63 0.39 13.59
N ARG A 243 -21.75 1.35 13.89
CA ARG A 243 -22.11 2.79 13.83
C ARG A 243 -22.28 3.25 12.39
N LEU A 244 -21.48 2.70 11.47
CA LEU A 244 -21.64 2.99 10.06
C LEU A 244 -22.96 2.39 9.54
N ASP A 245 -23.27 1.15 9.88
CA ASP A 245 -24.54 0.48 9.55
C ASP A 245 -25.75 1.31 9.98
N GLU A 246 -25.74 1.86 11.20
CA GLU A 246 -26.79 2.78 11.68
C GLU A 246 -26.82 4.11 10.91
N ALA A 247 -25.66 4.68 10.59
CA ALA A 247 -25.56 5.97 9.93
C ALA A 247 -26.00 5.92 8.46
N LEU A 248 -25.75 4.81 7.74
CA LEU A 248 -26.07 4.67 6.32
C LEU A 248 -27.56 4.87 6.03
N SER A 249 -28.45 4.45 6.93
CA SER A 249 -29.90 4.67 6.79
C SER A 249 -30.32 6.15 6.85
N GLY A 250 -29.41 7.05 7.25
CA GLY A 250 -29.63 8.50 7.27
C GLY A 250 -29.22 9.22 5.98
N LEU A 251 -28.66 8.52 4.99
CA LEU A 251 -28.33 9.08 3.69
C LEU A 251 -29.61 9.43 2.91
N GLU A 252 -29.52 10.48 2.08
CA GLU A 252 -30.57 10.87 1.13
C GLU A 252 -30.47 10.09 -0.18
N ALA A 253 -29.28 9.59 -0.50
CA ALA A 253 -29.04 8.74 -1.66
C ALA A 253 -27.86 7.79 -1.43
N MET A 254 -28.01 6.52 -1.78
CA MET A 254 -26.91 5.57 -1.75
C MET A 254 -26.95 4.67 -2.98
N ILE A 255 -25.82 4.63 -3.70
CA ILE A 255 -25.64 3.79 -4.89
C ILE A 255 -24.54 2.78 -4.59
N SER A 256 -24.81 1.51 -4.88
CA SER A 256 -23.81 0.45 -4.77
C SER A 256 -23.54 -0.18 -6.13
N VAL A 257 -22.31 -0.09 -6.61
CA VAL A 257 -21.82 -0.89 -7.75
C VAL A 257 -21.22 -2.16 -7.16
N ASP A 258 -22.01 -3.23 -7.11
CA ASP A 258 -21.63 -4.49 -6.47
C ASP A 258 -22.46 -5.65 -7.04
N ILE A 259 -21.87 -6.84 -7.10
CA ILE A 259 -22.53 -8.07 -7.58
C ILE A 259 -23.19 -8.86 -6.44
N PHE A 260 -23.02 -8.42 -5.18
CA PHE A 260 -23.57 -9.07 -3.99
C PHE A 260 -24.47 -8.15 -3.15
N LEU A 261 -25.52 -8.77 -2.58
CA LEU A 261 -26.23 -8.20 -1.43
C LEU A 261 -25.41 -8.48 -0.16
N ASN A 262 -24.93 -7.42 0.49
CA ASN A 262 -24.09 -7.48 1.67
C ASN A 262 -24.55 -6.47 2.74
N GLU A 263 -23.84 -6.41 3.86
CA GLU A 263 -24.17 -5.57 5.03
C GLU A 263 -24.22 -4.08 4.68
N THR A 264 -23.45 -3.64 3.70
CA THR A 264 -23.46 -2.26 3.18
C THR A 264 -24.51 -2.07 2.10
N THR A 265 -24.55 -2.93 1.08
CA THR A 265 -25.39 -2.70 -0.11
C THR A 265 -26.88 -2.81 0.19
N ARG A 266 -27.28 -3.47 1.29
CA ARG A 266 -28.68 -3.49 1.77
C ARG A 266 -29.24 -2.11 2.12
N HIS A 267 -28.40 -1.09 2.28
CA HIS A 267 -28.80 0.30 2.52
C HIS A 267 -28.92 1.12 1.23
N ALA A 268 -28.49 0.58 0.08
CA ALA A 268 -28.50 1.31 -1.18
C ALA A 268 -29.93 1.48 -1.71
N ASP A 269 -30.21 2.66 -2.25
CA ASP A 269 -31.43 2.93 -3.02
C ASP A 269 -31.37 2.22 -4.38
N VAL A 270 -30.17 2.14 -4.97
CA VAL A 270 -29.91 1.48 -6.25
C VAL A 270 -28.64 0.63 -6.15
N ILE A 271 -28.77 -0.62 -6.58
CA ILE A 271 -27.64 -1.53 -6.75
C ILE A 271 -27.45 -1.77 -8.25
N LEU A 272 -26.25 -1.49 -8.74
CA LEU A 272 -25.85 -1.63 -10.14
C LEU A 272 -24.84 -2.78 -10.25
N PRO A 273 -25.27 -4.00 -10.62
CA PRO A 273 -24.39 -5.16 -10.64
C PRO A 273 -23.58 -5.22 -11.94
N GLY A 274 -22.27 -5.00 -11.83
CA GLY A 274 -21.32 -5.28 -12.91
C GLY A 274 -21.22 -6.77 -13.25
N LEU A 275 -20.31 -7.11 -14.17
CA LEU A 275 -20.03 -8.50 -14.52
C LEU A 275 -19.30 -9.23 -13.38
N SER A 276 -19.51 -10.54 -13.29
CA SER A 276 -18.70 -11.39 -12.41
C SER A 276 -17.23 -11.34 -12.84
N PRO A 277 -16.24 -11.51 -11.93
CA PRO A 277 -14.84 -11.68 -12.31
C PRO A 277 -14.55 -12.82 -13.30
N LEU A 278 -15.49 -13.75 -13.48
CA LEU A 278 -15.38 -14.84 -14.47
C LEU A 278 -16.00 -14.51 -15.83
N GLU A 279 -16.75 -13.40 -15.92
CA GLU A 279 -17.46 -12.94 -17.12
C GLU A 279 -16.73 -11.79 -17.84
N GLN A 280 -15.63 -11.29 -17.27
CA GLN A 280 -14.86 -10.16 -17.80
C GLN A 280 -13.38 -10.51 -17.94
N PRO A 281 -12.65 -9.89 -18.89
CA PRO A 281 -11.21 -10.04 -18.96
C PRO A 281 -10.55 -9.47 -17.71
N HIS A 282 -9.49 -10.12 -17.23
CA HIS A 282 -8.74 -9.64 -16.07
C HIS A 282 -7.26 -9.47 -16.41
N HIS A 283 -6.75 -8.30 -16.10
CA HIS A 283 -5.32 -7.99 -16.08
C HIS A 283 -4.96 -7.57 -14.65
N ASP A 284 -4.01 -8.26 -14.04
CA ASP A 284 -3.52 -7.90 -12.72
C ASP A 284 -2.76 -6.57 -12.80
N ASP A 285 -3.31 -5.52 -12.18
CA ASP A 285 -2.68 -4.19 -12.20
C ASP A 285 -2.02 -3.87 -10.84
N LEU A 286 -2.85 -3.65 -9.81
CA LEU A 286 -2.42 -3.12 -8.51
C LEU A 286 -1.30 -3.93 -7.83
N LEU A 287 -1.45 -5.26 -7.76
CA LEU A 287 -0.48 -6.12 -7.03
C LEU A 287 0.81 -6.36 -7.80
N LEU A 288 0.80 -6.23 -9.13
CA LEU A 288 2.02 -6.37 -9.93
C LEU A 288 3.00 -5.22 -9.69
N SER A 289 2.49 -4.06 -9.25
CA SER A 289 3.27 -2.93 -8.75
C SER A 289 3.93 -3.19 -7.38
N PHE A 290 3.82 -4.40 -6.83
CA PHE A 290 4.56 -4.86 -5.64
C PHE A 290 5.18 -6.25 -5.84
N ALA A 291 5.26 -6.72 -7.08
CA ALA A 291 5.80 -8.03 -7.40
C ALA A 291 7.33 -8.06 -7.34
N ILE A 292 7.88 -9.17 -6.84
CA ILE A 292 9.33 -9.35 -6.76
C ILE A 292 9.98 -9.62 -8.14
N ASN A 293 9.17 -9.93 -9.14
CA ASN A 293 9.57 -10.14 -10.53
C ASN A 293 8.61 -9.39 -11.46
N SER A 294 9.12 -8.90 -12.58
CA SER A 294 8.31 -8.30 -13.64
C SER A 294 7.61 -9.41 -14.44
N PHE A 295 6.28 -9.39 -14.45
CA PHE A 295 5.47 -10.23 -15.33
C PHE A 295 4.17 -9.52 -15.66
N ALA A 296 3.43 -10.05 -16.63
CA ALA A 296 2.07 -9.66 -16.94
C ALA A 296 1.21 -10.93 -17.00
N ASN A 297 -0.03 -10.82 -16.56
CA ASN A 297 -1.02 -11.89 -16.66
C ASN A 297 -2.26 -11.34 -17.34
N TYR A 298 -2.84 -12.12 -18.23
CA TYR A 298 -4.13 -11.83 -18.84
C TYR A 298 -4.97 -13.10 -18.77
N SER A 299 -6.16 -12.98 -18.19
CA SER A 299 -7.16 -14.03 -18.15
C SER A 299 -8.36 -13.60 -18.98
N PRO A 300 -8.68 -14.30 -20.09
CA PRO A 300 -9.92 -14.03 -20.82
C PRO A 300 -11.14 -14.43 -19.98
N PRO A 301 -12.34 -13.90 -20.30
CA PRO A 301 -13.59 -14.37 -19.71
C PRO A 301 -13.74 -15.90 -19.84
N VAL A 302 -14.21 -16.54 -18.76
CA VAL A 302 -14.54 -17.97 -18.75
C VAL A 302 -16.02 -18.18 -19.11
N PHE A 303 -16.87 -17.24 -18.69
CA PHE A 303 -18.28 -17.19 -19.00
C PHE A 303 -18.60 -15.92 -19.79
N PHE A 304 -19.75 -15.91 -20.44
CA PHE A 304 -20.26 -14.75 -21.16
C PHE A 304 -21.64 -14.40 -20.58
N PRO A 305 -21.95 -13.11 -20.42
CA PRO A 305 -23.25 -12.69 -19.90
C PRO A 305 -24.37 -13.19 -20.82
N GLU A 306 -25.50 -13.61 -20.23
CA GLU A 306 -26.67 -14.04 -21.00
C GLU A 306 -27.27 -12.88 -21.82
N ASP A 307 -27.20 -11.68 -21.27
CA ASP A 307 -27.57 -10.43 -21.93
C ASP A 307 -26.31 -9.76 -22.49
N PRO A 308 -26.14 -9.70 -23.83
CA PRO A 308 -24.98 -9.08 -24.46
C PRO A 308 -24.97 -7.54 -24.32
N ASP A 309 -26.10 -6.93 -23.98
CA ASP A 309 -26.22 -5.48 -23.77
C ASP A 309 -25.99 -5.08 -22.31
N ARG A 310 -25.70 -6.06 -21.44
CA ARG A 310 -25.38 -5.80 -20.03
C ARG A 310 -24.07 -5.01 -19.93
N PRO A 311 -24.05 -3.86 -19.23
CA PRO A 311 -22.86 -3.03 -19.20
C PRO A 311 -21.73 -3.65 -18.38
N GLU A 312 -20.50 -3.38 -18.80
CA GLU A 312 -19.31 -3.66 -18.00
C GLU A 312 -19.21 -2.69 -16.81
N GLU A 313 -18.46 -3.07 -15.76
CA GLU A 313 -18.37 -2.23 -14.55
C GLU A 313 -17.81 -0.83 -14.85
N TRP A 314 -16.80 -0.72 -15.72
CA TRP A 314 -16.22 0.57 -16.11
C TRP A 314 -17.24 1.46 -16.83
N GLU A 315 -18.13 0.89 -17.65
CA GLU A 315 -19.21 1.64 -18.32
C GLU A 315 -20.20 2.20 -17.30
N ILE A 316 -20.54 1.42 -16.27
CA ILE A 316 -21.37 1.89 -15.15
C ILE A 316 -20.70 3.08 -14.47
N LEU A 317 -19.40 2.99 -14.19
CA LEU A 317 -18.64 4.06 -13.55
C LEU A 317 -18.56 5.34 -14.40
N ILE A 318 -18.38 5.22 -15.72
CA ILE A 318 -18.40 6.37 -16.63
C ILE A 318 -19.80 7.02 -16.66
N ARG A 319 -20.86 6.21 -16.74
CA ARG A 319 -22.25 6.72 -16.66
C ARG A 319 -22.51 7.48 -15.36
N LEU A 320 -22.13 6.89 -14.23
CA LEU A 320 -22.25 7.54 -12.91
C LEU A 320 -21.44 8.85 -12.85
N THR A 321 -20.24 8.89 -13.46
CA THR A 321 -19.42 10.10 -13.54
C THR A 321 -20.11 11.20 -14.36
N GLY A 322 -20.68 10.85 -15.52
CA GLY A 322 -21.47 11.77 -16.33
C GLY A 322 -22.66 12.36 -15.56
N LEU A 323 -23.40 11.50 -14.84
CA LEU A 323 -24.52 11.93 -13.98
C LEU A 323 -24.07 12.86 -12.86
N CYS A 324 -22.96 12.53 -12.17
CA CYS A 324 -22.41 13.35 -11.09
C CYS A 324 -21.90 14.71 -11.56
N THR A 325 -21.52 14.82 -12.84
CA THR A 325 -21.09 16.07 -13.49
C THR A 325 -22.24 16.85 -14.13
N GLY A 326 -23.48 16.34 -14.04
CA GLY A 326 -24.70 17.01 -14.46
C GLY A 326 -25.18 16.69 -15.88
N THR A 327 -24.55 15.71 -16.55
CA THR A 327 -24.99 15.24 -17.87
C THR A 327 -26.21 14.33 -17.71
N PRO A 328 -27.31 14.54 -18.47
CA PRO A 328 -28.46 13.63 -18.49
C PRO A 328 -28.04 12.19 -18.86
N ALA A 329 -28.71 11.19 -18.30
CA ALA A 329 -28.34 9.78 -18.48
C ALA A 329 -28.28 9.34 -19.94
N GLU A 330 -29.23 9.83 -20.74
CA GLU A 330 -29.36 9.60 -22.18
C GLU A 330 -28.27 10.26 -23.03
N ASP A 331 -27.61 11.28 -22.48
CA ASP A 331 -26.59 12.08 -23.16
C ASP A 331 -25.16 11.65 -22.79
N VAL A 332 -24.99 10.68 -21.86
CA VAL A 332 -23.66 10.17 -21.51
C VAL A 332 -23.14 9.23 -22.59
N ASP A 333 -22.25 9.76 -23.43
CA ASP A 333 -21.49 8.99 -24.40
C ASP A 333 -20.29 8.31 -23.73
N VAL A 334 -20.47 7.05 -23.34
CA VAL A 334 -19.47 6.25 -22.63
C VAL A 334 -18.20 6.08 -23.45
N ALA A 335 -18.34 5.78 -24.75
CA ALA A 335 -17.21 5.52 -25.63
C ALA A 335 -16.37 6.79 -25.84
N ALA A 336 -17.00 7.94 -26.05
CA ALA A 336 -16.28 9.20 -26.23
C ALA A 336 -15.50 9.62 -24.97
N ILE A 337 -16.04 9.34 -23.78
CA ILE A 337 -15.36 9.64 -22.50
C ILE A 337 -14.15 8.71 -22.32
N ASP A 338 -14.30 7.42 -22.61
CA ASP A 338 -13.21 6.44 -22.51
C ASP A 338 -12.07 6.77 -23.49
N ASP A 339 -12.39 6.96 -24.78
CA ASP A 339 -11.43 7.36 -25.81
C ASP A 339 -10.71 8.66 -25.41
N GLY A 340 -11.45 9.66 -24.93
CA GLY A 340 -10.88 10.93 -24.49
C GLY A 340 -9.95 10.81 -23.29
N PHE A 341 -10.23 9.90 -22.35
CA PHE A 341 -9.37 9.62 -21.21
C PHE A 341 -8.05 8.97 -21.66
N PHE A 342 -8.12 7.96 -22.53
CA PHE A 342 -6.92 7.32 -23.09
C PHE A 342 -6.07 8.25 -23.94
N ASP A 343 -6.70 9.08 -24.78
CA ASP A 343 -6.01 10.11 -25.56
C ASP A 343 -5.27 11.10 -24.67
N TYR A 344 -5.91 11.53 -23.58
CA TYR A 344 -5.27 12.40 -22.58
C TYR A 344 -4.05 11.72 -21.93
N MET A 345 -4.19 10.47 -21.47
CA MET A 345 -3.08 9.73 -20.86
C MET A 345 -1.90 9.57 -21.82
N ALA A 346 -2.17 9.15 -23.06
CA ALA A 346 -1.13 8.98 -24.07
C ALA A 346 -0.43 10.31 -24.38
N PHE A 347 -1.18 11.42 -24.42
CA PHE A 347 -0.62 12.75 -24.58
C PHE A 347 0.27 13.15 -23.39
N THR A 348 -0.18 12.94 -22.15
CA THR A 348 0.59 13.31 -20.95
C THR A 348 1.85 12.48 -20.78
N GLU A 349 1.81 11.16 -21.00
CA GLU A 349 3.02 10.33 -20.95
C GLU A 349 4.03 10.71 -22.03
N ALA A 350 3.58 10.94 -23.27
CA ALA A 350 4.45 11.41 -24.34
C ALA A 350 5.11 12.78 -24.03
N SER A 351 4.51 13.55 -23.12
CA SER A 351 4.98 14.86 -22.67
C SER A 351 5.93 14.79 -21.47
N THR A 352 5.82 13.76 -20.61
CA THR A 352 6.56 13.64 -19.34
C THR A 352 7.75 12.69 -19.39
N VAL A 353 7.86 11.81 -20.40
CA VAL A 353 9.06 10.97 -20.58
C VAL A 353 10.25 11.87 -20.94
N PRO A 354 11.28 12.02 -20.08
CA PRO A 354 12.54 12.60 -20.51
C PRO A 354 13.05 11.68 -21.61
N ARG A 355 13.40 12.23 -22.79
CA ARG A 355 14.17 11.48 -23.78
C ARG A 355 15.43 10.99 -23.07
N CYS A 356 15.44 9.73 -22.62
CA CYS A 356 16.66 9.04 -22.26
C CYS A 356 17.58 9.22 -23.46
N ALA A 357 18.59 10.08 -23.32
CA ALA A 357 19.62 10.26 -24.32
C ALA A 357 20.24 8.88 -24.53
N SER A 358 19.86 8.23 -25.62
CA SER A 358 20.39 6.95 -26.05
C SER A 358 21.85 7.15 -26.47
N ASN A 359 22.74 7.22 -25.48
CA ASN A 359 24.17 6.99 -25.65
C ASN A 359 24.48 5.53 -25.29
N THR A 360 23.75 4.61 -25.92
CA THR A 360 24.15 3.22 -26.01
C THR A 360 24.45 2.96 -27.48
N THR A 361 25.73 3.08 -27.82
CA THR A 361 26.31 2.47 -29.01
C THR A 361 25.79 1.04 -29.13
N VAL A 362 25.00 0.81 -30.18
CA VAL A 362 24.63 -0.52 -30.66
C VAL A 362 25.93 -1.24 -31.00
N ALA A 363 26.41 -2.08 -30.09
CA ALA A 363 27.43 -3.05 -30.39
C ALA A 363 26.74 -4.25 -31.04
N ASP A 364 27.03 -4.43 -32.33
CA ASP A 364 26.77 -5.64 -33.11
C ASP A 364 26.89 -6.91 -32.28
N ARG A 365 25.80 -7.68 -32.19
CA ARG A 365 25.85 -9.12 -31.96
C ARG A 365 24.86 -9.83 -32.86
N ASN A 366 25.34 -10.12 -34.07
CA ASN A 366 24.95 -11.31 -34.80
C ASN A 366 25.17 -12.54 -33.89
N GLY A 367 24.13 -13.35 -33.71
CA GLY A 367 24.21 -14.61 -32.99
C GLY A 367 22.90 -15.38 -33.09
N CYS A 368 22.80 -16.23 -34.09
CA CYS A 368 21.69 -17.14 -34.37
C CYS A 368 21.24 -17.94 -33.14
N TRP A 369 19.93 -18.17 -33.11
CA TRP A 369 19.26 -19.21 -32.35
C TRP A 369 19.71 -20.61 -32.81
N THR A 370 20.26 -21.39 -31.88
CA THR A 370 20.09 -22.85 -31.75
C THR A 370 20.13 -23.22 -30.29
#